data_AF-A0A519RP93-F1
#
_entry.id   AF-A0A519RP93-F1
#
_cell.length_a   1.000
_cell.length_b   1.000
_cell.length_c   1.000
_cell.angle_alpha   90.00
_cell.angle_beta   90.00
_cell.angle_gamma   90.00
#
_symmetry.space_group_name_H-M   'P 1'
#
loop_
_entity.id
_entity.type
_entity.pdbx_description
1 polymer ?
#
loop_
_entity_poly.entity_id
_entity_poly.type
_entity_poly.pdbx_seq_one_letter_code
_entity_poly.pdbx_strand_id
1 'polypeptide(L)'
;TVDAPLERMPLFVREGAILPFGPAMQYAAEKSADVLTLYVYTGQDGAFSLYEDENVNYNYEKGASATIALRYDDQAKTLTIGERQGSFPGMLAQRTFRVVWVSKDKPVAYAPDAAGASSVAYSGSAVVVKMP
;
A
#
# COMPACT_ATOMS: atom_id res chain seq x y z
N THR A 1 25.39 -1.54 -17.01
CA THR A 1 25.00 -2.93 -16.72
C THR A 1 24.58 -3.02 -15.27
N VAL A 2 23.74 -3.98 -14.90
CA VAL A 2 23.19 -4.14 -13.54
C VAL A 2 23.46 -5.56 -13.04
N ASP A 3 23.56 -5.73 -11.72
CA ASP A 3 23.78 -7.05 -11.11
C ASP A 3 22.54 -7.94 -11.27
N ALA A 4 22.76 -9.21 -11.60
CA ALA A 4 21.72 -10.18 -11.94
C ALA A 4 22.14 -11.63 -11.60
N PRO A 5 22.45 -11.94 -10.33
CA PRO A 5 22.81 -13.29 -9.92
C PRO A 5 21.63 -14.26 -10.08
N LEU A 6 21.90 -15.56 -10.12
CA LEU A 6 20.90 -16.60 -10.39
C LEU A 6 19.62 -16.50 -9.54
N GLU A 7 19.74 -16.10 -8.26
CA GLU A 7 18.63 -15.99 -7.31
C GLU A 7 17.88 -14.63 -7.34
N ARG A 8 18.27 -13.73 -8.25
CA ARG A 8 17.72 -12.36 -8.33
C ARG A 8 17.48 -11.93 -9.77
N MET A 9 16.22 -11.70 -10.09
CA MET A 9 15.85 -10.95 -11.29
C MET A 9 16.02 -9.45 -11.04
N PRO A 10 16.69 -8.70 -11.92
CA PRO A 10 16.75 -7.24 -11.82
C PRO A 10 15.34 -6.64 -11.88
N LEU A 11 14.94 -5.96 -10.81
CA LEU A 11 13.65 -5.31 -10.68
C LEU A 11 13.87 -3.87 -10.22
N PHE A 12 13.22 -2.94 -10.89
CA PHE A 12 13.28 -1.51 -10.58
C PHE A 12 11.88 -1.01 -10.29
N VAL A 13 11.77 -0.10 -9.32
CA VAL A 13 10.52 0.56 -8.99
C VAL A 13 10.62 2.01 -9.43
N ARG A 14 9.57 2.50 -10.11
CA ARG A 14 9.51 3.88 -10.58
C ARG A 14 9.36 4.83 -9.38
N GLU A 15 10.02 5.99 -9.44
CA GLU A 15 9.72 7.09 -8.53
C GLU A 15 8.23 7.51 -8.62
N GLY A 16 7.64 7.86 -7.49
CA GLY A 16 6.21 8.08 -7.32
C GLY A 16 5.39 6.80 -7.12
N ALA A 17 5.98 5.60 -7.19
CA ALA A 17 5.23 4.39 -6.93
C ALA A 17 4.80 4.27 -5.45
N ILE A 18 3.56 3.84 -5.24
CA ILE A 18 3.02 3.46 -3.93
C ILE A 18 2.65 1.98 -4.02
N LEU A 19 3.37 1.13 -3.29
CA LEU A 19 3.21 -0.33 -3.35
C LEU A 19 2.67 -0.86 -2.01
N PRO A 20 1.42 -1.37 -1.97
CA PRO A 20 0.88 -2.04 -0.80
C PRO A 20 1.35 -3.51 -0.73
N PHE A 21 1.83 -3.93 0.43
CA PHE A 21 2.21 -5.31 0.74
C PHE A 21 1.40 -5.81 1.94
N GLY A 22 0.80 -6.98 1.81
CA GLY A 22 0.16 -7.70 2.92
C GLY A 22 1.12 -8.62 3.67
N PRO A 23 0.64 -9.32 4.71
CA PRO A 23 1.42 -10.32 5.41
C PRO A 23 1.77 -11.50 4.50
N ALA A 24 2.79 -12.26 4.87
CA ALA A 24 3.07 -13.54 4.21
C ALA A 24 1.89 -14.51 4.41
N MET A 25 1.42 -15.11 3.30
CA MET A 25 0.31 -16.05 3.24
C MET A 25 0.62 -17.19 2.26
N GLN A 26 -0.03 -18.32 2.47
CA GLN A 26 0.02 -19.54 1.67
C GLN A 26 -1.05 -19.53 0.56
N TYR A 27 -2.17 -18.83 0.79
CA TYR A 27 -3.26 -18.67 -0.18
C TYR A 27 -3.96 -17.31 0.00
N ALA A 28 -4.67 -16.84 -1.02
CA ALA A 28 -5.14 -15.45 -1.13
C ALA A 28 -6.03 -14.97 0.04
N ALA A 29 -6.86 -15.87 0.58
CA ALA A 29 -7.82 -15.54 1.65
C ALA A 29 -7.41 -16.06 3.05
N GLU A 30 -6.13 -16.40 3.26
CA GLU A 30 -5.69 -16.99 4.54
C GLU A 30 -5.79 -16.00 5.70
N LYS A 31 -5.36 -14.77 5.49
CA LYS A 31 -5.32 -13.72 6.51
C LYS A 31 -6.02 -12.48 5.99
N SER A 32 -6.64 -11.76 6.91
CA SER A 32 -7.11 -10.42 6.63
C SER A 32 -5.96 -9.50 6.24
N ALA A 33 -6.24 -8.54 5.36
CA ALA A 33 -5.35 -7.41 5.07
C ALA A 33 -5.51 -6.29 6.12
N ASP A 34 -5.61 -6.65 7.41
CA ASP A 34 -5.79 -5.71 8.53
C ASP A 34 -4.52 -4.93 8.85
N VAL A 35 -3.36 -5.41 8.40
CA VAL A 35 -2.11 -4.66 8.34
C VAL A 35 -1.55 -4.68 6.92
N LEU A 36 -1.42 -3.50 6.31
CA LEU A 36 -0.77 -3.32 5.02
C LEU A 36 0.45 -2.41 5.14
N THR A 37 1.55 -2.79 4.51
CA THR A 37 2.74 -1.94 4.40
C THR A 37 2.74 -1.22 3.06
N LEU A 38 2.71 0.10 3.10
CA LEU A 38 2.83 0.98 1.95
C LEU A 38 4.29 1.38 1.79
N TYR A 39 4.96 0.85 0.77
CA TYR A 39 6.24 1.37 0.32
C TYR A 39 5.99 2.55 -0.63
N VAL A 40 6.39 3.75 -0.22
CA VAL A 40 6.27 4.98 -1.01
C VAL A 40 7.64 5.35 -1.54
N TYR A 41 7.82 5.21 -2.85
CA TYR A 41 9.05 5.57 -3.55
C TYR A 41 8.99 7.04 -3.94
N THR A 42 9.74 7.89 -3.23
CA THR A 42 9.73 9.34 -3.41
C THR A 42 10.45 9.76 -4.70
N GLY A 43 10.38 11.04 -5.05
CA GLY A 43 11.07 11.64 -6.22
C GLY A 43 10.12 12.18 -7.27
N GLN A 44 8.88 11.69 -7.30
CA GLN A 44 7.76 12.23 -8.08
C GLN A 44 6.45 12.00 -7.34
N ASP A 45 5.41 12.75 -7.74
CA ASP A 45 4.05 12.50 -7.29
C ASP A 45 3.60 11.09 -7.66
N GLY A 46 2.76 10.53 -6.80
CA GLY A 46 2.34 9.15 -6.86
C GLY A 46 0.85 8.98 -6.66
N ALA A 47 0.25 8.00 -7.33
CA ALA A 47 -1.11 7.60 -7.09
C ALA A 47 -1.28 6.09 -7.21
N PHE A 48 -2.08 5.52 -6.31
CA PHE A 48 -2.51 4.13 -6.34
C PHE A 48 -3.93 4.03 -5.79
N SER A 49 -4.75 3.12 -6.33
CA SER A 49 -6.09 2.84 -5.79
C SER A 49 -6.11 1.42 -5.24
N LEU A 50 -6.17 1.28 -3.92
CA LEU A 50 -6.31 -0.02 -3.29
C LEU A 50 -7.75 -0.49 -3.44
N TYR A 51 -7.96 -1.55 -4.21
CA TYR A 51 -9.25 -2.16 -4.48
C TYR A 51 -9.44 -3.44 -3.68
N GLU A 52 -10.64 -3.64 -3.14
CA GLU A 52 -11.02 -4.86 -2.40
C GLU A 52 -12.51 -5.21 -2.64
N ASP A 53 -12.82 -6.51 -2.64
CA ASP A 53 -14.18 -7.05 -2.71
C ASP A 53 -14.28 -8.43 -2.00
N GLU A 54 -15.35 -9.18 -2.29
CA GLU A 54 -15.62 -10.50 -1.71
C GLU A 54 -14.79 -11.65 -2.29
N ASN A 55 -13.94 -11.39 -3.31
CA ASN A 55 -13.04 -12.30 -4.01
C ASN A 55 -13.68 -13.40 -4.87
N VAL A 56 -14.77 -14.04 -4.41
CA VAL A 56 -15.25 -15.33 -4.95
C VAL A 56 -16.59 -15.24 -5.67
N ASN A 57 -17.10 -14.04 -5.93
CA ASN A 57 -18.41 -13.84 -6.57
C ASN A 57 -18.43 -12.61 -7.49
N TYR A 58 -19.58 -12.37 -8.13
CA TYR A 58 -19.80 -11.27 -9.08
C TYR A 58 -20.48 -10.03 -8.45
N ASN A 59 -20.53 -9.91 -7.13
CA ASN A 59 -21.24 -8.78 -6.51
C ASN A 59 -20.55 -7.43 -6.77
N TYR A 60 -19.26 -7.44 -7.12
CA TYR A 60 -18.56 -6.24 -7.56
C TYR A 60 -19.22 -5.59 -8.78
N GLU A 61 -19.86 -6.38 -9.67
CA GLU A 61 -20.63 -5.87 -10.82
C GLU A 61 -21.86 -5.05 -10.39
N LYS A 62 -22.30 -5.25 -9.16
CA LYS A 62 -23.42 -4.54 -8.51
C LYS A 62 -22.94 -3.47 -7.52
N GLY A 63 -21.63 -3.18 -7.51
CA GLY A 63 -21.03 -2.16 -6.66
C GLY A 63 -20.58 -2.64 -5.26
N ALA A 64 -20.62 -3.95 -4.98
CA ALA A 64 -20.08 -4.49 -3.72
C ALA A 64 -18.56 -4.62 -3.79
N SER A 65 -17.88 -3.48 -3.72
CA SER A 65 -16.43 -3.35 -3.63
C SER A 65 -16.07 -2.06 -2.91
N ALA A 66 -14.82 -1.94 -2.49
CA ALA A 66 -14.30 -0.72 -1.88
C ALA A 66 -12.97 -0.31 -2.52
N THR A 67 -12.74 1.01 -2.53
CA THR A 67 -11.47 1.60 -2.97
C THR A 67 -10.93 2.59 -1.94
N ILE A 68 -9.61 2.61 -1.78
CA ILE A 68 -8.89 3.60 -0.98
C ILE A 68 -7.84 4.26 -1.88
N ALA A 69 -8.05 5.53 -2.20
CA ALA A 69 -7.11 6.29 -3.01
C ALA A 69 -5.88 6.70 -2.17
N LEU A 70 -4.70 6.24 -2.58
CA LEU A 70 -3.41 6.62 -2.02
C LEU A 70 -2.77 7.64 -2.95
N ARG A 71 -2.41 8.82 -2.42
CA ARG A 71 -1.76 9.87 -3.20
C ARG A 71 -0.53 10.39 -2.47
N TYR A 72 0.61 10.37 -3.13
CA TYR A 72 1.84 10.96 -2.63
C TYR A 72 2.11 12.26 -3.39
N ASP A 73 2.32 13.34 -2.64
CA ASP A 73 2.77 14.63 -3.15
C ASP A 73 4.25 14.79 -2.78
N ASP A 74 5.13 14.82 -3.79
CA ASP A 74 6.56 14.86 -3.56
C ASP A 74 7.05 16.26 -3.16
N GLN A 75 6.34 17.32 -3.51
CA GLN A 75 6.71 18.67 -3.09
C GLN A 75 6.39 18.88 -1.61
N ALA A 76 5.19 18.49 -1.19
CA ALA A 76 4.72 18.57 0.19
C ALA A 76 5.32 17.48 1.08
N LYS A 77 5.87 16.42 0.48
CA LYS A 77 6.36 15.21 1.16
C LYS A 77 5.28 14.58 2.02
N THR A 78 4.08 14.42 1.45
CA THR A 78 2.90 13.88 2.15
C THR A 78 2.28 12.74 1.39
N LEU A 79 1.92 11.68 2.11
CA LEU A 79 1.04 10.61 1.64
C LEU A 79 -0.36 10.88 2.20
N THR A 80 -1.33 11.02 1.31
CA THR A 80 -2.76 11.02 1.65
C THR A 80 -3.32 9.63 1.45
N ILE A 81 -3.80 9.02 2.54
CA ILE A 81 -4.64 7.83 2.52
C ILE A 81 -6.08 8.33 2.51
N GLY A 82 -6.72 8.31 1.35
CA GLY A 82 -8.01 8.94 1.12
C GLY A 82 -9.17 8.30 1.88
N GLU A 83 -10.32 8.96 1.83
CA GLU A 83 -11.58 8.38 2.30
C GLU A 83 -11.91 7.12 1.48
N ARG A 84 -12.37 6.08 2.17
CA ARG A 84 -12.78 4.82 1.53
C ARG A 84 -14.09 5.05 0.79
N GLN A 85 -14.11 4.64 -0.47
CA GLN A 85 -15.30 4.71 -1.32
C GLN A 85 -15.83 3.30 -1.56
N GLY A 86 -17.14 3.10 -1.36
CA GLY A 86 -17.79 1.80 -1.49
C GLY A 86 -17.70 0.94 -0.23
N SER A 87 -18.33 -0.23 -0.30
CA SER A 87 -18.40 -1.21 0.79
C SER A 87 -18.83 -2.57 0.26
N PHE A 88 -18.46 -3.63 0.96
CA PHE A 88 -18.91 -4.99 0.65
C PHE A 88 -19.07 -5.82 1.94
N PRO A 89 -19.88 -6.90 1.92
CA PRO A 89 -20.01 -7.81 3.05
C PRO A 89 -18.67 -8.40 3.50
N GLY A 90 -18.38 -8.34 4.81
CA GLY A 90 -17.12 -8.85 5.36
C GLY A 90 -15.93 -7.88 5.25
N MET A 91 -16.12 -6.68 4.72
CA MET A 91 -15.08 -5.64 4.67
C MET A 91 -14.57 -5.25 6.07
N LEU A 92 -13.26 -5.08 6.20
CA LEU A 92 -12.63 -4.54 7.40
C LEU A 92 -13.08 -3.10 7.68
N ALA A 93 -13.72 -2.86 8.81
CA ALA A 93 -14.09 -1.52 9.26
C ALA A 93 -12.85 -0.67 9.58
N GLN A 94 -11.85 -1.30 10.22
CA GLN A 94 -10.59 -0.68 10.61
C GLN A 94 -9.40 -1.51 10.12
N ARG A 95 -8.28 -0.84 9.83
CA ARG A 95 -6.99 -1.46 9.53
C ARG A 95 -5.85 -0.56 9.94
N THR A 96 -4.64 -1.08 9.85
CA THR A 96 -3.40 -0.34 10.06
C THR A 96 -2.61 -0.28 8.76
N PHE A 97 -2.17 0.92 8.38
CA PHE A 97 -1.16 1.11 7.35
C PHE A 97 0.20 1.35 8.02
N ARG A 98 1.21 0.58 7.62
CA ARG A 98 2.62 0.87 7.91
C ARG A 98 3.18 1.61 6.71
N VAL A 99 3.81 2.77 6.90
CA VAL A 99 4.39 3.55 5.81
C VAL A 99 5.90 3.47 5.85
N VAL A 100 6.49 2.99 4.76
CA VAL A 100 7.94 2.97 4.52
C VAL A 100 8.26 3.95 3.40
N TRP A 101 9.10 4.93 3.71
CA TRP A 101 9.58 5.90 2.72
C TRP A 101 10.88 5.40 2.09
N VAL A 102 10.91 5.32 0.76
CA VAL A 102 12.11 4.99 -0.02
C VAL A 102 12.53 6.22 -0.79
N SER A 103 13.71 6.76 -0.50
CA SER A 103 14.24 7.93 -1.19
C SER A 103 15.63 7.67 -1.75
N LYS A 104 16.09 8.58 -2.63
CA LYS A 104 17.44 8.53 -3.17
C LYS A 104 18.51 8.54 -2.08
N ASP A 105 18.31 9.34 -1.03
CA ASP A 105 19.29 9.50 0.06
C ASP A 105 19.13 8.43 1.16
N LYS A 106 17.97 7.78 1.22
CA LYS A 106 17.66 6.70 2.15
C LYS A 106 16.98 5.54 1.41
N PRO A 107 17.75 4.74 0.65
CA PRO A 107 17.21 3.54 0.03
C PRO A 107 16.86 2.52 1.13
N VAL A 108 15.69 1.89 1.00
CA VAL A 108 15.23 0.86 1.92
C VAL A 108 14.88 -0.37 1.09
N ALA A 109 15.54 -1.50 1.37
CA ALA A 109 15.20 -2.77 0.75
C ALA A 109 13.82 -3.25 1.23
N TYR A 110 13.15 -4.07 0.42
CA TYR A 110 11.93 -4.74 0.87
C TYR A 110 12.24 -5.67 2.06
N ALA A 111 11.45 -5.55 3.12
CA ALA A 111 11.53 -6.40 4.31
C ALA A 111 10.11 -6.76 4.77
N PRO A 112 9.79 -8.05 5.02
CA PRO A 112 8.43 -8.48 5.40
C PRO A 112 7.92 -7.88 6.72
N ASP A 113 8.82 -7.54 7.64
CA ASP A 113 8.48 -6.96 8.94
C ASP A 113 8.30 -5.43 8.89
N ALA A 114 8.74 -4.80 7.80
CA ALA A 114 8.74 -3.36 7.59
C ALA A 114 9.40 -2.61 8.75
N ALA A 115 10.57 -3.07 9.21
CA ALA A 115 11.30 -2.46 10.31
C ALA A 115 11.51 -0.94 10.09
N GLY A 116 11.09 -0.13 11.07
CA GLY A 116 11.19 1.34 11.03
C GLY A 116 10.04 2.07 10.32
N ALA A 117 8.98 1.36 9.92
CA ALA A 117 7.80 1.98 9.35
C ALA A 117 6.97 2.78 10.38
N SER A 118 6.38 3.89 9.94
CA SER A 118 5.38 4.63 10.73
C SER A 118 4.03 3.92 10.65
N SER A 119 3.37 3.71 11.79
CA SER A 119 2.05 3.07 11.82
C SER A 119 0.91 4.09 11.85
N VAL A 120 -0.13 3.83 11.07
CA VAL A 120 -1.29 4.71 10.88
C VAL A 120 -2.56 3.87 11.03
N ALA A 121 -3.34 4.14 12.07
CA ALA A 121 -4.67 3.55 12.21
C ALA A 121 -5.63 4.20 11.20
N TYR A 122 -6.44 3.40 10.54
CA TYR A 122 -7.36 3.85 9.50
C TYR A 122 -8.75 3.22 9.69
N SER A 123 -9.77 4.05 9.74
CA SER A 123 -11.17 3.66 9.94
C SER A 123 -12.05 3.85 8.69
N GLY A 124 -11.49 4.35 7.59
CA GLY A 124 -12.22 4.73 6.38
C GLY A 124 -12.21 6.23 6.11
N SER A 125 -11.93 7.08 7.10
CA SER A 125 -11.77 8.53 6.92
C SER A 125 -10.37 8.87 6.40
N ALA A 126 -10.25 9.93 5.62
CA ALA A 126 -8.98 10.36 5.07
C ALA A 126 -7.95 10.69 6.17
N VAL A 127 -6.69 10.27 5.96
CA VAL A 127 -5.55 10.53 6.84
C VAL A 127 -4.38 11.02 6.01
N VAL A 128 -3.65 12.02 6.53
CA VAL A 128 -2.42 12.53 5.92
C VAL A 128 -1.23 12.10 6.77
N VAL A 129 -0.21 11.54 6.11
CA VAL A 129 1.03 11.08 6.71
C VAL A 129 2.17 11.91 6.12
N LYS A 130 2.88 12.63 6.96
CA LYS A 130 4.04 13.42 6.52
C LYS A 130 5.30 12.57 6.57
N MET A 131 6.13 12.66 5.54
CA MET A 131 7.47 12.09 5.55
C MET A 131 8.33 12.83 6.60
N PRO A 132 9.06 12.12 7.45
CA PRO A 132 9.92 12.72 8.47
C PRO A 132 11.14 13.43 7.87
#